data_AF-A0AAD8WRU3-F1
#
_entry.id   AF-A0AAD8WRU3-F1
#
_cell.length_a   1.000
_cell.length_b   1.000
_cell.length_c   1.000
_cell.angle_alpha   90.00
_cell.angle_beta   90.00
_cell.angle_gamma   90.00
#
_symmetry.space_group_name_H-M   'P 1'
#
loop_
_entity.id
_entity.type
_entity.pdbx_description
1 polymer ?
#
loop_
_entity_poly.entity_id
_entity_poly.type
_entity_poly.pdbx_seq_one_letter_code
_entity_poly.pdbx_strand_id
1 'polypeptide(L)'
;MFDSGGTRTRAKAGSDRPTSQHAFSLFFAYSNACSAERCRRKQGWHTELPEMFPLQALLLCLAASATPRHASAAGVPASSKLIFILAGQSNMAGRGGVTGTRWDGIVPSPDCSPSPSVLRLSPSLRWEQAREPLHQGIDGNRTCGVGPGMAFANAVLRSSSSSVVIGLVPCAAGGTRIAEWAKGSELYAAMVRRAREAVGTGGRIGAVLWYQGESDTVRLADANAYGGRLGSLVRDLRADLAMPDLLIIQVGLASGLGEYTQVVREAQKGLALPNVRFVDVMRLPLQDDHLHVTTQAQVQLGHMLAQSYLDHGTTKPLGMYMQAEGVGGAGMVLRNSEGEIIFSSCRYLNTCSCALEAELAAVMEGIALAKQWSNLPVIVETDASEVVRLVSSGEGDRSSLPALVGEIKLLIRESVDVKLVQIKREQNSVSHALAAVGRTSMRSEVWLRFVAVSLDRTSSLRVRIRFTD
;
A
#
# COMPACT_ATOMS: atom_id res chain seq x y z
N MET A 1 49.88 67.39 23.43
CA MET A 1 50.09 68.54 22.51
C MET A 1 50.91 68.02 21.33
N PHE A 2 50.35 68.14 20.12
CA PHE A 2 50.91 67.93 18.76
C PHE A 2 51.49 66.53 18.43
N ASP A 3 50.99 65.69 17.52
CA ASP A 3 50.40 65.78 16.17
C ASP A 3 51.38 65.41 15.02
N SER A 4 50.81 64.81 13.97
CA SER A 4 51.27 64.47 12.61
C SER A 4 52.02 63.14 12.40
N GLY A 5 51.69 62.27 11.42
CA GLY A 5 50.64 62.28 10.40
C GLY A 5 50.85 61.18 9.34
N GLY A 6 49.75 60.73 8.70
CA GLY A 6 49.66 60.01 7.41
C GLY A 6 50.10 58.53 7.39
N THR A 7 49.46 57.56 6.72
CA THR A 7 48.40 57.50 5.69
C THR A 7 47.79 56.08 5.74
N ARG A 8 46.48 55.94 5.51
CA ARG A 8 45.77 54.63 5.46
C ARG A 8 45.64 54.11 4.03
N THR A 9 46.10 52.89 3.80
CA THR A 9 45.89 52.10 2.58
C THR A 9 44.71 51.13 2.71
N ARG A 10 44.17 50.78 1.54
CA ARG A 10 42.96 50.00 1.24
C ARG A 10 43.37 48.61 0.73
N ALA A 11 42.71 47.52 1.14
CA ALA A 11 42.64 46.27 0.36
C ALA A 11 41.56 45.32 0.90
N LYS A 12 41.08 44.43 0.02
CA LYS A 12 39.86 43.61 0.06
C LYS A 12 40.25 42.12 -0.18
N ALA A 13 39.37 41.22 0.28
CA ALA A 13 39.03 39.88 -0.26
C ALA A 13 39.78 38.58 0.17
N GLY A 14 38.98 37.49 0.28
CA GLY A 14 39.36 36.05 0.28
C GLY A 14 39.09 35.31 1.60
N SER A 15 37.94 34.65 1.80
CA SER A 15 37.63 33.21 1.53
C SER A 15 38.35 32.19 2.44
N ASP A 16 37.62 31.54 3.36
CA ASP A 16 37.24 30.11 3.27
C ASP A 16 36.63 29.58 4.59
N ARG A 17 35.82 28.53 4.44
CA ARG A 17 34.94 27.90 5.45
C ARG A 17 35.68 27.35 6.68
N PRO A 18 34.92 27.05 7.75
CA PRO A 18 34.84 25.63 8.11
C PRO A 18 33.42 25.12 8.36
N THR A 19 33.28 23.87 7.95
CA THR A 19 32.35 22.81 8.36
C THR A 19 31.73 22.93 9.75
N SER A 20 30.41 22.70 9.84
CA SER A 20 29.82 22.00 10.98
C SER A 20 28.81 20.94 10.50
N GLN A 21 29.04 19.73 10.98
CA GLN A 21 28.06 18.66 11.05
C GLN A 21 27.01 18.98 12.13
N HIS A 22 25.82 18.42 11.93
CA HIS A 22 24.78 18.12 12.92
C HIS A 22 24.24 19.26 13.79
N ALA A 23 22.95 19.55 13.62
CA ALA A 23 21.97 19.39 14.71
C ALA A 23 20.53 19.46 14.18
N PHE A 24 19.75 18.50 14.65
CA PHE A 24 18.29 18.45 14.62
C PHE A 24 17.66 19.73 15.21
N SER A 25 16.45 20.06 14.75
CA SER A 25 15.44 20.64 15.61
C SER A 25 14.09 19.99 15.33
N LEU A 26 13.70 19.13 16.26
CA LEU A 26 12.34 18.72 16.56
C LEU A 26 11.64 19.87 17.30
N PHE A 27 10.36 20.14 17.05
CA PHE A 27 9.47 20.67 18.10
C PHE A 27 8.07 20.05 18.02
N PHE A 28 7.54 19.78 19.21
CA PHE A 28 6.42 18.90 19.59
C PHE A 28 5.05 19.58 19.65
N ALA A 29 3.97 18.79 19.57
CA ALA A 29 2.89 18.78 20.58
C ALA A 29 2.10 17.44 20.55
N TYR A 30 1.63 17.04 21.74
CA TYR A 30 1.08 15.73 22.13
C TYR A 30 -0.39 15.88 22.58
N SER A 31 -1.12 14.76 22.65
CA SER A 31 -2.24 14.44 23.57
C SER A 31 -3.70 14.41 23.06
N ASN A 32 -4.19 13.16 22.99
CA ASN A 32 -5.48 12.55 23.40
C ASN A 32 -6.87 13.15 23.08
N ALA A 33 -7.69 12.25 22.52
CA ALA A 33 -9.10 11.92 22.78
C ALA A 33 -10.14 13.06 22.80
N CYS A 34 -11.12 13.00 21.89
CA CYS A 34 -12.46 12.44 22.14
C CYS A 34 -13.46 12.85 21.02
N SER A 35 -14.46 11.99 20.84
CA SER A 35 -15.63 12.02 19.94
C SER A 35 -16.21 13.37 19.50
N ALA A 36 -16.65 13.44 18.24
CA ALA A 36 -17.51 14.50 17.72
C ALA A 36 -18.99 14.05 17.66
N GLU A 37 -19.63 13.91 18.82
CA GLU A 37 -21.09 13.98 18.93
C GLU A 37 -21.55 15.31 19.57
N ARG A 38 -20.64 16.30 19.66
CA ARG A 38 -20.92 17.59 20.29
C ARG A 38 -20.67 18.75 19.32
N CYS A 39 -21.37 18.74 18.19
CA CYS A 39 -21.56 19.94 17.36
C CYS A 39 -22.99 20.01 16.81
N ARG A 40 -23.96 19.87 17.71
CA ARG A 40 -25.32 20.40 17.56
C ARG A 40 -25.99 20.45 18.94
N ARG A 41 -26.48 21.64 19.31
CA ARG A 41 -27.27 22.00 20.51
C ARG A 41 -26.48 22.31 21.80
N LYS A 42 -26.43 23.60 22.13
CA LYS A 42 -26.80 24.16 23.45
C LYS A 42 -26.91 25.69 23.34
N GLN A 43 -28.14 26.18 23.12
CA GLN A 43 -28.64 27.40 23.74
C GLN A 43 -29.85 26.96 24.58
N GLY A 44 -29.87 27.31 25.87
CA GLY A 44 -31.09 27.22 26.72
C GLY A 44 -32.18 28.14 26.16
N TRP A 45 -33.43 28.10 26.58
CA TRP A 45 -33.94 28.28 27.94
C TRP A 45 -35.24 27.47 28.18
N HIS A 46 -35.61 27.37 29.47
CA HIS A 46 -36.82 26.81 30.12
C HIS A 46 -38.16 27.13 29.41
N THR A 47 -39.24 26.34 29.48
CA THR A 47 -40.07 26.03 30.68
C THR A 47 -41.07 24.86 30.42
N GLU A 48 -41.34 24.11 31.49
CA GLU A 48 -42.61 23.49 31.97
C GLU A 48 -43.38 22.38 31.20
N LEU A 49 -43.64 21.30 31.94
CA LEU A 49 -44.66 20.23 31.78
C LEU A 49 -46.07 20.76 32.16
N PRO A 50 -47.21 20.18 31.71
CA PRO A 50 -47.73 18.92 32.29
C PRO A 50 -48.59 17.97 31.39
N GLU A 51 -48.50 16.69 31.77
CA GLU A 51 -49.55 15.65 31.93
C GLU A 51 -50.47 15.07 30.82
N MET A 52 -50.71 13.76 31.01
CA MET A 52 -51.89 12.91 30.74
C MET A 52 -51.87 11.88 29.57
N PHE A 53 -51.84 10.60 29.99
CA PHE A 53 -52.31 9.34 29.35
C PHE A 53 -53.87 9.26 29.33
N PRO A 54 -54.60 8.18 28.89
CA PRO A 54 -54.28 6.91 28.18
C PRO A 54 -55.36 6.41 27.14
N LEU A 55 -55.25 5.12 26.70
CA LEU A 55 -56.25 4.14 26.16
C LEU A 55 -56.48 4.16 24.61
N GLN A 56 -56.61 3.07 23.83
CA GLN A 56 -57.04 1.65 23.97
C GLN A 56 -56.46 0.82 22.79
N ALA A 57 -55.88 -0.38 22.99
CA ALA A 57 -56.47 -1.73 22.88
C ALA A 57 -56.95 -2.19 21.48
N LEU A 58 -56.35 -3.26 20.92
CA LEU A 58 -57.05 -4.55 20.65
C LEU A 58 -56.08 -5.66 20.19
N LEU A 59 -56.01 -6.73 20.99
CA LEU A 59 -55.50 -8.06 20.64
C LEU A 59 -56.61 -8.86 19.94
N LEU A 60 -56.26 -9.69 18.94
CA LEU A 60 -57.06 -10.87 18.61
C LEU A 60 -56.15 -12.03 18.20
N CYS A 61 -56.10 -13.03 19.08
CA CYS A 61 -55.46 -14.33 18.90
C CYS A 61 -56.29 -15.22 17.98
N LEU A 62 -55.65 -15.91 17.04
CA LEU A 62 -56.08 -17.24 16.61
C LEU A 62 -54.85 -18.13 16.54
N ALA A 63 -54.75 -19.05 17.49
CA ALA A 63 -53.81 -20.14 17.51
C ALA A 63 -54.44 -21.34 16.77
N ALA A 64 -53.70 -21.92 15.82
CA ALA A 64 -53.91 -23.32 15.43
C ALA A 64 -52.61 -23.93 14.89
N SER A 65 -52.24 -25.04 15.53
CA SER A 65 -51.34 -26.12 15.11
C SER A 65 -49.85 -25.82 14.90
N ALA A 66 -49.09 -26.34 15.86
CA ALA A 66 -47.65 -26.46 15.91
C ALA A 66 -47.08 -27.38 14.82
N THR A 67 -46.00 -26.91 14.19
CA THR A 67 -44.86 -27.75 13.78
C THR A 67 -43.59 -27.02 14.27
N PRO A 68 -42.53 -27.74 14.70
CA PRO A 68 -41.45 -27.12 15.43
C PRO A 68 -40.60 -26.27 14.48
N ARG A 69 -40.86 -24.96 14.45
CA ARG A 69 -39.89 -23.97 14.00
C ARG A 69 -38.76 -24.01 15.01
N HIS A 70 -37.65 -24.64 14.64
CA HIS A 70 -36.36 -24.37 15.25
C HIS A 70 -36.20 -22.85 15.34
N ALA A 71 -36.19 -22.35 16.57
CA ALA A 71 -35.75 -21.00 16.84
C ALA A 71 -34.34 -20.90 16.27
N SER A 72 -34.21 -20.17 15.15
CA SER A 72 -32.91 -19.73 14.67
C SER A 72 -32.29 -18.96 15.82
N ALA A 73 -31.30 -19.57 16.47
CA ALA A 73 -30.34 -18.83 17.26
C ALA A 73 -29.93 -17.61 16.42
N ALA A 74 -30.02 -16.43 17.01
CA ALA A 74 -29.58 -15.20 16.40
C ALA A 74 -28.15 -15.44 15.89
N GLY A 75 -28.01 -15.51 14.56
CA GLY A 75 -26.78 -15.89 13.91
C GLY A 75 -25.72 -14.84 14.20
N VAL A 76 -24.78 -15.18 15.08
CA VAL A 76 -23.45 -14.58 15.05
C VAL A 76 -22.97 -14.71 13.60
N PRO A 77 -22.55 -13.63 12.91
CA PRO A 77 -22.05 -13.75 11.54
C PRO A 77 -20.94 -14.78 11.52
N ALA A 78 -21.10 -15.84 10.72
CA ALA A 78 -20.06 -16.83 10.52
C ALA A 78 -18.78 -16.08 10.12
N SER A 79 -17.67 -16.31 10.85
CA SER A 79 -16.40 -15.64 10.57
C SER A 79 -16.07 -15.77 9.09
N SER A 80 -15.92 -14.67 8.37
CA SER A 80 -15.59 -14.72 6.94
C SER A 80 -14.15 -15.22 6.79
N LYS A 81 -13.97 -16.47 6.35
CA LYS A 81 -12.66 -17.02 6.07
C LYS A 81 -12.20 -16.58 4.68
N LEU A 82 -11.10 -15.86 4.61
CA LEU A 82 -10.47 -15.39 3.38
C LEU A 82 -9.25 -16.25 3.08
N ILE A 83 -9.29 -16.96 1.95
CA ILE A 83 -8.37 -18.05 1.63
C ILE A 83 -7.34 -17.58 0.61
N PHE A 84 -6.07 -17.88 0.83
CA PHE A 84 -4.96 -17.58 -0.08
C PHE A 84 -4.18 -18.83 -0.42
N ILE A 85 -4.01 -19.08 -1.71
CA ILE A 85 -3.24 -20.20 -2.22
C ILE A 85 -1.78 -19.76 -2.37
N LEU A 86 -0.86 -20.48 -1.75
CA LEU A 86 0.57 -20.19 -1.78
C LEU A 86 1.26 -21.23 -2.67
N ALA A 87 1.57 -20.87 -3.92
CA ALA A 87 2.07 -21.80 -4.92
C ALA A 87 3.32 -21.28 -5.64
N GLY A 88 4.06 -22.21 -6.25
CA GLY A 88 5.33 -21.94 -6.91
C GLY A 88 6.43 -22.85 -6.40
N GLN A 89 7.65 -22.35 -6.24
CA GLN A 89 8.81 -23.16 -5.82
C GLN A 89 9.39 -22.79 -4.45
N SER A 90 10.67 -23.07 -4.21
CA SER A 90 11.32 -23.00 -2.91
C SER A 90 11.25 -21.62 -2.24
N ASN A 91 11.28 -20.53 -3.01
CA ASN A 91 11.13 -19.18 -2.43
C ASN A 91 9.69 -18.86 -1.99
N MET A 92 8.65 -19.48 -2.57
CA MET A 92 7.29 -19.48 -1.97
C MET A 92 7.20 -20.45 -0.80
N ALA A 93 7.80 -21.63 -0.95
CA ALA A 93 7.76 -22.69 0.06
C ALA A 93 8.37 -22.21 1.39
N GLY A 94 9.46 -21.44 1.29
CA GLY A 94 10.20 -20.87 2.40
C GLY A 94 11.54 -21.57 2.58
N ARG A 95 12.61 -20.77 2.55
CA ARG A 95 14.00 -21.20 2.81
C ARG A 95 14.75 -20.22 3.70
N GLY A 96 14.11 -19.15 4.16
CA GLY A 96 14.75 -18.20 5.06
C GLY A 96 15.22 -18.89 6.33
N GLY A 97 16.51 -18.73 6.65
CA GLY A 97 17.13 -19.32 7.84
C GLY A 97 17.54 -20.78 7.65
N VAL A 98 17.44 -21.32 6.44
CA VAL A 98 17.87 -22.69 6.14
C VAL A 98 19.32 -22.68 5.67
N THR A 99 20.17 -23.45 6.35
CA THR A 99 21.55 -23.71 5.97
C THR A 99 21.74 -25.22 5.83
N GLY A 100 22.10 -25.67 4.63
CA GLY A 100 22.15 -27.10 4.31
C GLY A 100 20.77 -27.75 4.48
N THR A 101 20.65 -28.70 5.42
CA THR A 101 19.40 -29.40 5.73
C THR A 101 18.75 -28.94 7.04
N ARG A 102 19.25 -27.86 7.65
CA ARG A 102 18.78 -27.37 8.95
C ARG A 102 18.18 -25.97 8.83
N TRP A 103 17.01 -25.76 9.43
CA TRP A 103 16.45 -24.44 9.68
C TRP A 103 16.91 -23.91 11.05
N ASP A 104 17.23 -22.63 11.15
CA ASP A 104 17.66 -21.95 12.38
C ASP A 104 16.55 -21.82 13.44
N GLY A 105 15.28 -21.96 13.05
CA GLY A 105 14.12 -21.83 13.93
C GLY A 105 13.77 -20.38 14.29
N ILE A 106 14.39 -19.39 13.62
CA ILE A 106 14.15 -17.98 13.89
C ILE A 106 12.89 -17.53 13.15
N VAL A 107 11.88 -17.12 13.91
CA VAL A 107 10.61 -16.59 13.38
C VAL A 107 10.53 -15.09 13.70
N PRO A 108 10.55 -14.20 12.68
CA PRO A 108 10.47 -12.76 12.90
C PRO A 108 9.15 -12.33 13.56
N SER A 109 9.25 -11.59 14.66
CA SER A 109 8.11 -10.99 15.36
C SER A 109 8.08 -9.48 15.14
N PRO A 110 6.90 -8.84 14.98
CA PRO A 110 5.56 -9.45 15.04
C PRO A 110 5.06 -10.03 13.72
N ASP A 111 5.78 -9.84 12.61
CA ASP A 111 5.25 -10.09 11.27
C ASP A 111 4.96 -11.56 10.96
N CYS A 112 5.72 -12.49 11.50
CA CYS A 112 5.49 -13.92 11.31
C CYS A 112 4.91 -14.62 12.55
N SER A 113 4.47 -13.86 13.55
CA SER A 113 3.90 -14.42 14.77
C SER A 113 2.59 -15.17 14.48
N PRO A 114 2.35 -16.33 15.12
CA PRO A 114 1.10 -17.05 14.96
C PRO A 114 -0.07 -16.26 15.57
N SER A 115 -1.25 -16.37 14.94
CA SER A 115 -2.50 -15.74 15.38
C SER A 115 -3.63 -16.76 15.32
N PRO A 116 -4.58 -16.77 16.27
CA PRO A 116 -5.79 -17.60 16.18
C PRO A 116 -6.62 -17.33 14.91
N SER A 117 -6.50 -16.13 14.33
CA SER A 117 -7.18 -15.73 13.10
C SER A 117 -6.38 -16.01 11.83
N VAL A 118 -5.22 -16.68 11.91
CA VAL A 118 -4.45 -17.12 10.75
C VAL A 118 -4.30 -18.63 10.79
N LEU A 119 -4.89 -19.30 9.81
CA LEU A 119 -4.96 -20.75 9.70
C LEU A 119 -4.14 -21.25 8.52
N ARG A 120 -3.63 -22.47 8.61
CA ARG A 120 -2.97 -23.20 7.54
C ARG A 120 -3.77 -24.46 7.22
N LEU A 121 -3.93 -24.79 5.94
CA LEU A 121 -4.43 -26.10 5.53
C LEU A 121 -3.28 -27.11 5.56
N SER A 122 -3.31 -28.03 6.52
CA SER A 122 -2.29 -29.07 6.70
C SER A 122 -2.22 -30.06 5.52
N PRO A 123 -1.19 -30.92 5.45
CA PRO A 123 -1.11 -32.00 4.46
C PRO A 123 -2.30 -32.96 4.51
N SER A 124 -2.89 -33.17 5.69
CA SER A 124 -4.07 -34.02 5.91
C SER A 124 -5.40 -33.28 5.67
N LEU A 125 -5.36 -32.11 5.02
CA LEU A 125 -6.53 -31.29 4.65
C LEU A 125 -7.34 -30.79 5.86
N ARG A 126 -6.69 -30.60 7.00
CA ARG A 126 -7.29 -30.00 8.20
C ARG A 126 -6.77 -28.58 8.41
N TRP A 127 -7.65 -27.67 8.80
CA TRP A 127 -7.25 -26.35 9.26
C TRP A 127 -6.59 -26.44 10.64
N GLU A 128 -5.42 -25.84 10.76
CA GLU A 128 -4.68 -25.68 12.01
C GLU A 128 -4.19 -24.24 12.14
N GLN A 129 -3.78 -23.81 13.34
CA GLN A 129 -3.16 -22.50 13.49
C GLN A 129 -1.87 -22.41 12.65
N ALA A 130 -1.75 -21.37 11.84
CA ALA A 130 -0.60 -21.21 10.97
C ALA A 130 0.68 -20.88 11.76
N ARG A 131 1.76 -21.60 11.45
CA ARG A 131 3.11 -21.44 12.00
C ARG A 131 4.11 -21.70 10.89
N GLU A 132 5.22 -20.96 10.87
CA GLU A 132 6.35 -21.32 10.01
C GLU A 132 7.00 -22.64 10.50
N PRO A 133 7.53 -23.47 9.60
CA PRO A 133 7.52 -23.33 8.13
C PRO A 133 6.18 -23.77 7.52
N LEU A 134 5.53 -22.88 6.75
CA LEU A 134 4.18 -23.15 6.21
C LEU A 134 4.12 -24.34 5.23
N HIS A 135 5.21 -24.68 4.55
CA HIS A 135 5.24 -25.78 3.59
C HIS A 135 5.77 -27.09 4.17
N GLN A 136 5.95 -27.18 5.50
CA GLN A 136 6.30 -28.42 6.17
C GLN A 136 5.25 -29.50 5.86
N GLY A 137 5.72 -30.64 5.33
CA GLY A 137 4.90 -31.77 4.89
C GLY A 137 4.17 -31.57 3.55
N ILE A 138 4.45 -30.47 2.84
CA ILE A 138 3.90 -30.17 1.50
C ILE A 138 5.02 -30.22 0.44
N ASP A 139 6.16 -29.58 0.70
CA ASP A 139 7.31 -29.52 -0.23
C ASP A 139 8.19 -30.80 -0.16
N GLY A 140 7.54 -31.97 -0.23
CA GLY A 140 8.20 -33.27 -0.12
C GLY A 140 9.06 -33.40 1.15
N ASN A 141 10.27 -33.95 1.00
CA ASN A 141 11.25 -34.14 2.08
C ASN A 141 12.23 -32.97 2.25
N ARG A 142 11.93 -31.79 1.68
CA ARG A 142 12.84 -30.64 1.74
C ARG A 142 12.71 -29.90 3.07
N THR A 143 13.85 -29.48 3.63
CA THR A 143 13.87 -28.59 4.79
C THR A 143 13.26 -27.25 4.41
N CYS A 144 12.17 -26.88 5.08
CA CYS A 144 11.50 -25.60 4.91
C CYS A 144 11.94 -24.63 6.01
N GLY A 145 12.03 -23.36 5.66
CA GLY A 145 12.23 -22.26 6.60
C GLY A 145 11.14 -21.21 6.42
N VAL A 146 11.45 -19.97 6.76
CA VAL A 146 10.50 -18.85 6.61
C VAL A 146 10.19 -18.60 5.13
N GLY A 147 8.91 -18.50 4.81
CA GLY A 147 8.38 -18.02 3.53
C GLY A 147 7.64 -16.68 3.69
N PRO A 148 6.98 -16.16 2.65
CA PRO A 148 6.32 -14.86 2.72
C PRO A 148 4.91 -14.93 3.34
N GLY A 149 4.38 -16.13 3.57
CA GLY A 149 2.97 -16.37 3.87
C GLY A 149 2.50 -15.81 5.21
N MET A 150 3.27 -15.98 6.29
CA MET A 150 2.88 -15.46 7.61
C MET A 150 2.93 -13.92 7.64
N ALA A 151 3.99 -13.31 7.12
CA ALA A 151 4.09 -11.84 7.00
C ALA A 151 2.97 -11.24 6.14
N PHE A 152 2.64 -11.89 5.02
CA PHE A 152 1.48 -11.54 4.20
C PHE A 152 0.17 -11.60 5.00
N ALA A 153 -0.11 -12.73 5.65
CA ALA A 153 -1.36 -12.95 6.36
C ALA A 153 -1.56 -11.95 7.50
N ASN A 154 -0.52 -11.74 8.30
CA ASN A 154 -0.58 -10.79 9.42
C ASN A 154 -0.71 -9.35 8.95
N ALA A 155 -0.08 -8.96 7.83
CA ALA A 155 -0.28 -7.65 7.24
C ALA A 155 -1.73 -7.44 6.78
N VAL A 156 -2.31 -8.40 6.05
CA VAL A 156 -3.73 -8.34 5.61
C VAL A 156 -4.68 -8.31 6.81
N LEU A 157 -4.41 -9.11 7.84
CA LEU A 157 -5.22 -9.15 9.06
C LEU A 157 -5.20 -7.81 9.80
N ARG A 158 -4.03 -7.17 9.95
CA ARG A 158 -3.89 -5.85 10.58
C ARG A 158 -4.60 -4.74 9.82
N SER A 159 -4.70 -4.85 8.50
CA SER A 159 -5.40 -3.88 7.65
C SER A 159 -6.92 -4.12 7.55
N SER A 160 -7.44 -5.18 8.15
CA SER A 160 -8.86 -5.53 8.10
C SER A 160 -9.64 -4.95 9.28
N SER A 161 -10.70 -4.18 9.03
CA SER A 161 -11.58 -3.60 10.05
C SER A 161 -12.66 -4.57 10.56
N SER A 162 -12.86 -5.70 9.87
CA SER A 162 -13.80 -6.77 10.23
C SER A 162 -13.08 -7.97 10.82
N SER A 163 -13.78 -8.72 11.69
CA SER A 163 -13.32 -10.04 12.14
C SER A 163 -13.23 -11.02 10.96
N VAL A 164 -12.04 -11.09 10.36
CA VAL A 164 -11.70 -11.99 9.24
C VAL A 164 -10.75 -13.08 9.74
N VAL A 165 -10.93 -14.28 9.24
CA VAL A 165 -9.98 -15.38 9.44
C VAL A 165 -9.21 -15.58 8.14
N ILE A 166 -7.89 -15.50 8.18
CA ILE A 166 -7.05 -15.73 7.02
C ILE A 166 -6.73 -17.22 6.94
N GLY A 167 -7.03 -17.87 5.81
CA GLY A 167 -6.69 -19.26 5.55
C GLY A 167 -5.59 -19.38 4.50
N LEU A 168 -4.45 -19.95 4.86
CA LEU A 168 -3.31 -20.19 3.98
C LEU A 168 -3.34 -21.63 3.46
N VAL A 169 -3.26 -21.79 2.14
CA VAL A 169 -3.24 -23.09 1.46
C VAL A 169 -1.86 -23.27 0.82
N PRO A 170 -0.88 -23.83 1.57
CA PRO A 170 0.46 -24.09 1.03
C PRO A 170 0.39 -25.19 -0.03
N CYS A 171 0.99 -24.93 -1.19
CA CYS A 171 1.02 -25.81 -2.36
C CYS A 171 2.39 -25.83 -3.05
N ALA A 172 3.31 -24.94 -2.71
CA ALA A 172 4.59 -24.80 -3.42
C ALA A 172 5.49 -26.05 -3.29
N ALA A 173 6.31 -26.27 -4.32
CA ALA A 173 7.23 -27.40 -4.44
C ALA A 173 8.59 -26.94 -5.00
N GLY A 174 9.66 -27.12 -4.24
CA GLY A 174 11.01 -26.66 -4.58
C GLY A 174 11.61 -27.35 -5.81
N GLY A 175 12.37 -26.60 -6.60
CA GLY A 175 13.11 -27.12 -7.76
C GLY A 175 12.27 -27.50 -8.97
N THR A 176 10.98 -27.15 -8.99
CA THR A 176 10.08 -27.46 -10.10
C THR A 176 10.12 -26.36 -11.16
N ARG A 177 10.11 -26.75 -12.44
CA ARG A 177 9.88 -25.85 -13.58
C ARG A 177 8.39 -25.62 -13.78
N ILE A 178 8.02 -24.55 -14.48
CA ILE A 178 6.60 -24.24 -14.74
C ILE A 178 5.91 -25.32 -15.59
N ALA A 179 6.66 -26.10 -16.37
CA ALA A 179 6.13 -27.24 -17.11
C ALA A 179 5.53 -28.32 -16.20
N GLU A 180 6.05 -28.47 -14.98
CA GLU A 180 5.54 -29.40 -13.97
C GLU A 180 4.25 -28.88 -13.30
N TRP A 181 3.85 -27.64 -13.61
CA TRP A 181 2.61 -27.00 -13.15
C TRP A 181 1.54 -26.91 -14.24
N ALA A 182 1.76 -27.54 -15.40
CA ALA A 182 0.77 -27.59 -16.47
C ALA A 182 -0.49 -28.38 -16.04
N LYS A 183 -1.66 -28.01 -16.57
CA LYS A 183 -2.90 -28.76 -16.32
C LYS A 183 -2.72 -30.23 -16.68
N GLY A 184 -3.18 -31.11 -15.77
CA GLY A 184 -2.98 -32.56 -15.85
C GLY A 184 -1.75 -33.06 -15.10
N SER A 185 -0.83 -32.19 -14.67
CA SER A 185 0.29 -32.58 -13.81
C SER A 185 -0.16 -32.85 -12.36
N GLU A 186 0.66 -33.60 -11.62
CA GLU A 186 0.38 -33.90 -10.21
C GLU A 186 0.36 -32.65 -9.33
N LEU A 187 1.30 -31.71 -9.53
CA LEU A 187 1.39 -30.48 -8.75
C LEU A 187 0.20 -29.56 -9.00
N TYR A 188 -0.18 -29.38 -10.27
CA TYR A 188 -1.36 -28.60 -10.62
C TYR A 188 -2.63 -29.22 -10.02
N ALA A 189 -2.81 -30.53 -10.20
CA ALA A 189 -3.97 -31.23 -9.67
C ALA A 189 -4.01 -31.18 -8.13
N ALA A 190 -2.86 -31.29 -7.45
CA ALA A 190 -2.76 -31.16 -6.00
C ALA A 190 -3.14 -29.75 -5.52
N MET A 191 -2.67 -28.71 -6.19
CA MET A 191 -3.02 -27.32 -5.89
C MET A 191 -4.52 -27.08 -6.03
N VAL A 192 -5.14 -27.51 -7.13
CA VAL A 192 -6.59 -27.36 -7.37
C VAL A 192 -7.39 -28.15 -6.33
N ARG A 193 -7.00 -29.39 -6.01
CA ARG A 193 -7.66 -30.19 -4.96
C ARG A 193 -7.62 -29.46 -3.61
N ARG A 194 -6.43 -29.02 -3.17
CA ARG A 194 -6.26 -28.33 -1.88
C ARG A 194 -7.06 -27.02 -1.83
N ALA A 195 -7.11 -26.28 -2.93
CA ALA A 195 -7.94 -25.08 -3.04
C ALA A 195 -9.44 -25.38 -2.88
N ARG A 196 -9.95 -26.43 -3.54
CA ARG A 196 -11.36 -26.83 -3.43
C ARG A 196 -11.72 -27.30 -2.02
N GLU A 197 -10.86 -28.08 -1.38
CA GLU A 197 -11.04 -28.52 0.02
C GLU A 197 -11.07 -27.34 1.00
N ALA A 198 -10.17 -26.36 0.80
CA ALA A 198 -10.13 -25.15 1.60
C ALA A 198 -11.46 -24.38 1.54
N VAL A 199 -12.06 -24.27 0.35
CA VAL A 199 -13.35 -23.58 0.13
C VAL A 199 -14.53 -24.41 0.61
N GLY A 200 -14.49 -25.75 0.43
CA GLY A 200 -15.56 -26.66 0.85
C GLY A 200 -15.83 -26.65 2.36
N THR A 201 -14.85 -26.25 3.16
CA THR A 201 -14.96 -26.06 4.63
C THR A 201 -15.33 -24.62 5.03
N GLY A 202 -15.87 -23.84 4.08
CA GLY A 202 -16.30 -22.46 4.26
C GLY A 202 -15.17 -21.44 4.07
N GLY A 203 -15.51 -20.37 3.36
CA GLY A 203 -14.62 -19.26 3.02
C GLY A 203 -14.66 -18.92 1.54
N ARG A 204 -13.89 -17.90 1.13
CA ARG A 204 -13.71 -17.52 -0.28
C ARG A 204 -12.23 -17.36 -0.61
N ILE A 205 -11.83 -17.73 -1.81
CA ILE A 205 -10.47 -17.46 -2.29
C ILE A 205 -10.33 -15.95 -2.54
N GLY A 206 -9.33 -15.34 -1.91
CA GLY A 206 -8.94 -13.95 -2.11
C GLY A 206 -7.94 -13.79 -3.24
N ALA A 207 -6.89 -14.63 -3.28
CA ALA A 207 -5.89 -14.62 -4.34
C ALA A 207 -5.08 -15.93 -4.40
N VAL A 208 -4.40 -16.14 -5.52
CA VAL A 208 -3.24 -17.03 -5.62
C VAL A 208 -1.98 -16.18 -5.55
N LEU A 209 -1.09 -16.49 -4.62
CA LEU A 209 0.25 -15.94 -4.55
C LEU A 209 1.19 -16.92 -5.25
N TRP A 210 1.85 -16.46 -6.31
CA TRP A 210 2.68 -17.29 -7.19
C TRP A 210 4.12 -16.79 -7.20
N TYR A 211 5.07 -17.58 -6.70
CA TYR A 211 6.50 -17.26 -6.82
C TYR A 211 7.27 -18.46 -7.36
N GLN A 212 7.57 -18.42 -8.66
CA GLN A 212 8.28 -19.45 -9.38
C GLN A 212 8.99 -18.90 -10.63
N GLY A 213 10.02 -19.61 -11.07
CA GLY A 213 10.65 -19.45 -12.38
C GLY A 213 12.16 -19.70 -12.36
N GLU A 214 12.79 -19.79 -11.19
CA GLU A 214 14.24 -19.93 -11.06
C GLU A 214 14.76 -21.20 -11.76
N SER A 215 13.97 -22.28 -11.78
CA SER A 215 14.32 -23.53 -12.48
C SER A 215 14.20 -23.43 -14.00
N ASP A 216 13.38 -22.51 -14.50
CA ASP A 216 13.20 -22.26 -15.93
C ASP A 216 14.31 -21.36 -16.52
N THR A 217 15.20 -20.79 -15.69
CA THR A 217 16.30 -19.93 -16.15
C THR A 217 17.53 -20.72 -16.63
N VAL A 218 17.52 -22.06 -16.52
CA VAL A 218 18.64 -22.93 -16.91
C VAL A 218 18.72 -23.13 -18.42
N ARG A 219 17.58 -23.32 -19.09
CA ARG A 219 17.53 -23.61 -20.53
C ARG A 219 16.82 -22.48 -21.26
N LEU A 220 17.43 -21.94 -22.31
CA LEU A 220 16.85 -20.85 -23.10
C LEU A 220 15.45 -21.21 -23.63
N ALA A 221 15.24 -22.47 -24.03
CA ALA A 221 13.94 -22.94 -24.50
C ALA A 221 12.85 -22.89 -23.42
N ASP A 222 13.18 -23.17 -22.15
CA ASP A 222 12.23 -23.04 -21.04
C ASP A 222 11.96 -21.57 -20.74
N ALA A 223 13.02 -20.75 -20.67
CA ALA A 223 12.90 -19.32 -20.41
C ALA A 223 12.01 -18.62 -21.46
N ASN A 224 12.22 -18.92 -22.75
CA ASN A 224 11.39 -18.38 -23.84
C ASN A 224 9.94 -18.89 -23.78
N ALA A 225 9.72 -20.13 -23.35
CA ALA A 225 8.37 -20.70 -23.23
C ALA A 225 7.63 -20.25 -21.95
N TYR A 226 8.34 -19.65 -20.99
CA TYR A 226 7.83 -19.36 -19.65
C TYR A 226 6.56 -18.51 -19.67
N GLY A 227 6.55 -17.39 -20.39
CA GLY A 227 5.39 -16.48 -20.43
C GLY A 227 4.12 -17.15 -20.95
N GLY A 228 4.22 -17.97 -22.01
CA GLY A 228 3.09 -18.73 -22.55
C GLY A 228 2.57 -19.80 -21.59
N ARG A 229 3.48 -20.48 -20.88
CA ARG A 229 3.12 -21.48 -19.85
C ARG A 229 2.45 -20.81 -18.64
N LEU A 230 2.98 -19.67 -18.17
CA LEU A 230 2.39 -18.91 -17.08
C LEU A 230 0.99 -18.39 -17.43
N GLY A 231 0.81 -17.83 -18.63
CA GLY A 231 -0.52 -17.43 -19.11
C GLY A 231 -1.51 -18.58 -19.20
N SER A 232 -1.05 -19.79 -19.52
CA SER A 232 -1.88 -21.01 -19.53
C SER A 232 -2.25 -21.44 -18.12
N LEU A 233 -1.29 -21.49 -17.20
CA LEU A 233 -1.52 -21.76 -15.77
C LEU A 233 -2.61 -20.85 -15.18
N VAL A 234 -2.55 -19.54 -15.44
CA VAL A 234 -3.54 -18.58 -14.97
C VAL A 234 -4.94 -18.89 -15.51
N ARG A 235 -5.06 -19.12 -16.83
CA ARG A 235 -6.35 -19.43 -17.47
C ARG A 235 -6.92 -20.76 -16.95
N ASP A 236 -6.09 -21.77 -16.82
CA ASP A 236 -6.48 -23.09 -16.34
C ASP A 236 -6.96 -23.03 -14.89
N LEU A 237 -6.22 -22.35 -14.01
CA LEU A 237 -6.63 -22.13 -12.61
C LEU A 237 -8.00 -21.45 -12.50
N ARG A 238 -8.22 -20.40 -13.30
CA ARG A 238 -9.51 -19.69 -13.34
C ARG A 238 -10.65 -20.59 -13.79
N ALA A 239 -10.42 -21.40 -14.82
CA ALA A 239 -11.41 -22.34 -15.32
C ALA A 239 -11.72 -23.44 -14.29
N ASP A 240 -10.70 -24.10 -13.74
CA ASP A 240 -10.87 -25.25 -12.85
C ASP A 240 -11.33 -24.87 -11.43
N LEU A 241 -11.12 -23.64 -11.00
CA LEU A 241 -11.70 -23.09 -9.78
C LEU A 241 -13.03 -22.37 -10.03
N ALA A 242 -13.50 -22.28 -11.29
CA ALA A 242 -14.69 -21.54 -11.69
C ALA A 242 -14.70 -20.07 -11.21
N MET A 243 -13.53 -19.41 -11.28
CA MET A 243 -13.31 -18.03 -10.85
C MET A 243 -12.65 -17.25 -11.99
N PRO A 244 -13.39 -16.75 -12.99
CA PRO A 244 -12.82 -16.08 -14.16
C PRO A 244 -11.99 -14.82 -13.81
N ASP A 245 -12.34 -14.16 -12.71
CA ASP A 245 -11.69 -12.95 -12.23
C ASP A 245 -10.69 -13.21 -11.08
N LEU A 246 -10.32 -14.47 -10.83
CA LEU A 246 -9.39 -14.83 -9.75
C LEU A 246 -8.12 -13.98 -9.82
N LEU A 247 -7.82 -13.27 -8.74
CA LEU A 247 -6.60 -12.50 -8.59
C LEU A 247 -5.39 -13.43 -8.49
N ILE A 248 -4.44 -13.23 -9.38
CA ILE A 248 -3.11 -13.85 -9.30
C ILE A 248 -2.11 -12.76 -8.99
N ILE A 249 -1.36 -12.90 -7.89
CA ILE A 249 -0.24 -12.02 -7.56
C ILE A 249 1.03 -12.83 -7.80
N GLN A 250 1.69 -12.57 -8.92
CA GLN A 250 2.96 -13.21 -9.25
C GLN A 250 4.15 -12.37 -8.77
N VAL A 251 5.24 -13.06 -8.43
CA VAL A 251 6.49 -12.46 -7.96
C VAL A 251 7.55 -12.59 -9.04
N GLY A 252 8.17 -11.46 -9.39
CA GLY A 252 9.29 -11.41 -10.33
C GLY A 252 10.58 -11.91 -9.71
N LEU A 253 11.34 -12.78 -10.37
CA LEU A 253 12.49 -13.46 -9.74
C LEU A 253 13.52 -12.52 -9.11
N ALA A 254 13.95 -12.80 -7.88
CA ALA A 254 15.13 -12.14 -7.28
C ALA A 254 16.46 -12.72 -7.78
N SER A 255 16.44 -13.99 -8.20
CA SER A 255 17.59 -14.83 -8.55
C SER A 255 17.17 -15.92 -9.56
N GLY A 256 18.10 -16.73 -10.07
CA GLY A 256 17.79 -17.86 -10.94
C GLY A 256 18.87 -18.94 -10.87
N LEU A 257 18.54 -20.17 -11.29
CA LEU A 257 19.51 -21.30 -11.31
C LEU A 257 20.46 -21.26 -12.51
N GLY A 258 20.08 -20.57 -13.59
CA GLY A 258 20.90 -20.36 -14.78
C GLY A 258 20.85 -18.93 -15.33
N GLU A 259 21.47 -18.77 -16.50
CA GLU A 259 21.82 -17.48 -17.09
C GLU A 259 20.62 -16.69 -17.63
N TYR A 260 19.47 -17.34 -17.85
CA TYR A 260 18.31 -16.72 -18.52
C TYR A 260 17.33 -16.05 -17.57
N THR A 261 17.80 -15.60 -16.40
CA THR A 261 16.96 -14.96 -15.37
C THR A 261 16.21 -13.74 -15.90
N GLN A 262 16.85 -12.90 -16.71
CA GLN A 262 16.19 -11.73 -17.28
C GLN A 262 15.11 -12.09 -18.29
N VAL A 263 15.29 -13.16 -19.07
CA VAL A 263 14.27 -13.62 -20.03
C VAL A 263 12.99 -14.05 -19.29
N VAL A 264 13.13 -14.83 -18.21
CA VAL A 264 11.98 -15.23 -17.38
C VAL A 264 11.33 -14.02 -16.71
N ARG A 265 12.12 -13.07 -16.19
CA ARG A 265 11.58 -11.86 -15.56
C ARG A 265 10.81 -10.96 -16.52
N GLU A 266 11.32 -10.74 -17.72
CA GLU A 266 10.59 -9.97 -18.74
C GLU A 266 9.29 -10.67 -19.14
N ALA A 267 9.29 -12.00 -19.21
CA ALA A 267 8.06 -12.78 -19.42
C ALA A 267 7.06 -12.66 -18.25
N GLN A 268 7.53 -12.62 -16.99
CA GLN A 268 6.68 -12.39 -15.81
C GLN A 268 6.07 -10.98 -15.84
N LYS A 269 6.90 -9.97 -16.05
CA LYS A 269 6.48 -8.56 -16.10
C LYS A 269 5.56 -8.24 -17.28
N GLY A 270 5.83 -8.86 -18.43
CA GLY A 270 5.09 -8.65 -19.68
C GLY A 270 3.76 -9.42 -19.79
N LEU A 271 3.37 -10.20 -18.78
CA LEU A 271 2.13 -10.98 -18.83
C LEU A 271 0.88 -10.08 -18.72
N ALA A 272 0.33 -9.71 -19.89
CA ALA A 272 -0.87 -8.88 -20.00
C ALA A 272 -2.15 -9.73 -19.87
N LEU A 273 -2.54 -10.06 -18.64
CA LEU A 273 -3.82 -10.69 -18.32
C LEU A 273 -4.59 -9.87 -17.27
N PRO A 274 -5.93 -9.77 -17.34
CA PRO A 274 -6.72 -9.08 -16.33
C PRO A 274 -6.55 -9.76 -14.97
N ASN A 275 -6.64 -9.00 -13.87
CA ASN A 275 -6.48 -9.48 -12.50
C ASN A 275 -5.21 -10.32 -12.27
N VAL A 276 -4.13 -9.98 -12.98
CA VAL A 276 -2.78 -10.47 -12.67
C VAL A 276 -1.93 -9.29 -12.24
N ARG A 277 -1.34 -9.36 -11.06
CA ARG A 277 -0.42 -8.35 -10.53
C ARG A 277 1.00 -8.89 -10.47
N PHE A 278 1.96 -8.02 -10.73
CA PHE A 278 3.38 -8.31 -10.65
C PHE A 278 4.00 -7.58 -9.46
N VAL A 279 4.70 -8.33 -8.61
CA VAL A 279 5.49 -7.79 -7.50
C VAL A 279 6.96 -8.03 -7.82
N ASP A 280 7.72 -6.95 -8.03
CA ASP A 280 9.15 -7.06 -8.34
C ASP A 280 9.97 -7.17 -7.05
N VAL A 281 10.71 -8.27 -6.89
CA VAL A 281 11.62 -8.48 -5.75
C VAL A 281 13.08 -8.45 -6.15
N MET A 282 13.40 -7.91 -7.33
CA MET A 282 14.78 -7.69 -7.74
C MET A 282 15.51 -6.92 -6.63
N ARG A 283 16.70 -7.42 -6.27
CA ARG A 283 17.57 -6.90 -5.19
C ARG A 283 17.15 -7.21 -3.75
N LEU A 284 16.11 -8.01 -3.51
CA LEU A 284 15.90 -8.54 -2.16
C LEU A 284 17.12 -9.37 -1.72
N PRO A 285 17.56 -9.25 -0.46
CA PRO A 285 18.71 -9.99 0.04
C PRO A 285 18.55 -11.50 -0.10
N LEU A 286 19.57 -12.14 -0.65
CA LEU A 286 19.68 -13.59 -0.82
C LEU A 286 20.52 -14.21 0.30
N GLN A 287 20.29 -15.48 0.57
CA GLN A 287 21.14 -16.30 1.44
C GLN A 287 22.50 -16.53 0.77
N ASP A 288 23.41 -17.18 1.50
CA ASP A 288 24.76 -17.49 1.04
C ASP A 288 24.80 -18.40 -0.20
N ASP A 289 23.70 -19.09 -0.51
CA ASP A 289 23.55 -19.87 -1.74
C ASP A 289 23.26 -19.03 -2.99
N HIS A 290 23.11 -17.70 -2.84
CA HIS A 290 22.78 -16.74 -3.89
C HIS A 290 21.53 -17.09 -4.71
N LEU A 291 20.64 -17.91 -4.14
CA LEU A 291 19.43 -18.38 -4.81
C LEU A 291 18.19 -18.09 -3.98
N HIS A 292 18.21 -18.40 -2.68
CA HIS A 292 17.04 -18.26 -1.84
C HIS A 292 17.00 -16.90 -1.15
N VAL A 293 15.83 -16.30 -1.05
CA VAL A 293 15.67 -15.03 -0.30
C VAL A 293 15.82 -15.28 1.22
N THR A 294 16.49 -14.36 1.91
CA THR A 294 16.70 -14.44 3.37
C THR A 294 15.40 -14.35 4.16
N THR A 295 15.42 -14.71 5.44
CA THR A 295 14.28 -14.55 6.36
C THR A 295 13.73 -13.12 6.39
N GLN A 296 14.59 -12.10 6.47
CA GLN A 296 14.14 -10.71 6.50
C GLN A 296 13.59 -10.25 5.14
N ALA A 297 14.18 -10.73 4.04
CA ALA A 297 13.66 -10.49 2.70
C ALA A 297 12.27 -11.15 2.49
N GLN A 298 12.03 -12.32 3.09
CA GLN A 298 10.71 -12.97 3.05
C GLN A 298 9.63 -12.16 3.78
N VAL A 299 9.98 -11.50 4.89
CA VAL A 299 9.07 -10.57 5.58
C VAL A 299 8.74 -9.38 4.67
N GLN A 300 9.76 -8.77 4.05
CA GLN A 300 9.57 -7.67 3.09
C GLN A 300 8.68 -8.10 1.92
N LEU A 301 8.92 -9.28 1.34
CA LEU A 301 8.10 -9.85 0.29
C LEU A 301 6.65 -10.06 0.74
N GLY A 302 6.43 -10.60 1.95
CA GLY A 302 5.10 -10.76 2.52
C GLY A 302 4.32 -9.44 2.58
N HIS A 303 4.97 -8.34 2.99
CA HIS A 303 4.36 -7.01 2.97
C HIS A 303 4.06 -6.51 1.55
N MET A 304 4.97 -6.72 0.60
CA MET A 304 4.76 -6.32 -0.79
C MET A 304 3.57 -7.06 -1.43
N LEU A 305 3.43 -8.37 -1.14
CA LEU A 305 2.27 -9.17 -1.55
C LEU A 305 0.98 -8.67 -0.89
N ALA A 306 1.02 -8.37 0.41
CA ALA A 306 -0.15 -7.89 1.15
C ALA A 306 -0.62 -6.54 0.60
N GLN A 307 0.31 -5.62 0.37
CA GLN A 307 0.01 -4.33 -0.25
C GLN A 307 -0.62 -4.51 -1.64
N SER A 308 -0.03 -5.37 -2.49
CA SER A 308 -0.56 -5.68 -3.81
C SER A 308 -1.99 -6.27 -3.76
N TYR A 309 -2.29 -7.09 -2.76
CA TYR A 309 -3.63 -7.61 -2.52
C TYR A 309 -4.61 -6.51 -2.06
N LEU A 310 -4.24 -5.71 -1.06
CA LEU A 310 -5.07 -4.66 -0.49
C LEU A 310 -5.39 -3.57 -1.54
N ASP A 311 -4.39 -3.19 -2.33
CA ASP A 311 -4.54 -2.25 -3.45
C ASP A 311 -5.42 -2.80 -4.58
N HIS A 312 -5.65 -4.11 -4.66
CA HIS A 312 -6.55 -4.68 -5.66
C HIS A 312 -8.01 -4.49 -5.23
N GLY A 313 -8.30 -4.73 -3.95
CA GLY A 313 -9.62 -4.52 -3.37
C GLY A 313 -10.10 -3.07 -3.37
N THR A 314 -9.22 -2.11 -3.61
CA THR A 314 -9.56 -0.67 -3.74
C THR A 314 -9.93 -0.25 -5.16
N THR A 315 -9.81 -1.14 -6.16
CA THR A 315 -10.35 -0.92 -7.53
C THR A 315 -11.85 -1.20 -7.59
N LYS A 316 -12.65 -0.42 -6.83
CA LYS A 316 -14.06 -0.21 -7.20
C LYS A 316 -14.11 0.69 -8.44
N PRO A 317 -15.13 0.57 -9.31
CA PRO A 317 -15.37 1.55 -10.37
C PRO A 317 -15.36 2.95 -9.76
N LEU A 318 -14.82 3.94 -10.48
CA LEU A 318 -15.00 5.36 -10.13
C LEU A 318 -16.49 5.60 -9.83
N GLY A 319 -16.87 5.64 -8.55
CA GLY A 319 -18.29 5.73 -8.19
C GLY A 319 -18.76 4.99 -6.94
N MET A 320 -17.90 4.56 -6.00
CA MET A 320 -18.37 4.37 -4.62
C MET A 320 -17.23 4.48 -3.60
N TYR A 321 -17.22 5.63 -2.92
CA TYR A 321 -16.32 6.04 -1.85
C TYR A 321 -16.27 4.98 -0.71
N MET A 322 -15.07 4.50 -0.38
CA MET A 322 -14.77 4.00 0.97
C MET A 322 -13.88 5.04 1.63
N GLN A 323 -14.46 5.81 2.56
CA GLN A 323 -13.74 6.64 3.52
C GLN A 323 -12.94 5.71 4.43
N ALA A 324 -11.64 5.62 4.24
CA ALA A 324 -10.75 5.34 5.37
C ALA A 324 -10.71 6.63 6.18
N GLU A 325 -11.51 6.69 7.25
CA GLU A 325 -11.58 7.89 8.08
C GLU A 325 -10.18 8.23 8.63
N GLY A 326 -9.73 9.46 8.39
CA GLY A 326 -8.56 10.02 9.05
C GLY A 326 -7.21 9.93 8.33
N VAL A 327 -7.11 9.36 7.11
CA VAL A 327 -5.85 9.32 6.35
C VAL A 327 -5.98 9.99 4.98
N GLY A 328 -4.95 10.72 4.58
CA GLY A 328 -4.90 11.48 3.34
C GLY A 328 -3.63 11.23 2.55
N GLY A 329 -3.57 11.81 1.37
CA GLY A 329 -2.33 11.90 0.61
C GLY A 329 -2.23 13.27 -0.03
N ALA A 330 -1.02 13.83 -0.03
CA ALA A 330 -0.68 15.02 -0.78
C ALA A 330 0.23 14.61 -1.94
N GLY A 331 0.04 15.24 -3.09
CA GLY A 331 0.82 14.97 -4.29
C GLY A 331 1.20 16.28 -4.94
N MET A 332 2.41 16.31 -5.52
CA MET A 332 2.95 17.54 -6.10
C MET A 332 3.97 17.27 -7.21
N VAL A 333 4.07 18.23 -8.13
CA VAL A 333 5.12 18.28 -9.14
C VAL A 333 5.64 19.71 -9.27
N LEU A 334 6.97 19.88 -9.27
CA LEU A 334 7.66 21.14 -9.61
C LEU A 334 8.17 21.07 -11.05
N ARG A 335 8.03 22.15 -11.81
CA ARG A 335 8.53 22.26 -13.19
C ARG A 335 9.35 23.52 -13.43
N ASN A 336 10.11 23.58 -14.52
CA ASN A 336 10.69 24.84 -15.00
C ASN A 336 9.73 25.56 -15.97
N SER A 337 10.15 26.71 -16.49
CA SER A 337 9.42 27.51 -17.48
C SER A 337 9.14 26.73 -18.78
N GLU A 338 10.04 25.84 -19.17
CA GLU A 338 9.96 24.95 -20.33
C GLU A 338 9.01 23.75 -20.13
N GLY A 339 8.56 23.53 -18.89
CA GLY A 339 7.63 22.44 -18.54
C GLY A 339 8.31 21.10 -18.26
N GLU A 340 9.64 21.07 -18.13
CA GLU A 340 10.40 19.94 -17.63
C GLU A 340 10.15 19.75 -16.13
N ILE A 341 10.13 18.50 -15.68
CA ILE A 341 9.95 18.17 -14.27
C ILE A 341 11.27 18.35 -13.53
N ILE A 342 11.27 19.19 -12.49
CA ILE A 342 12.42 19.35 -11.59
C ILE A 342 12.34 18.29 -10.48
N PHE A 343 11.17 18.17 -9.85
CA PHE A 343 10.87 17.06 -8.96
C PHE A 343 9.38 16.74 -8.94
N SER A 344 9.05 15.55 -8.45
CA SER A 344 7.70 15.20 -8.01
C SER A 344 7.74 14.64 -6.60
N SER A 345 6.64 14.78 -5.86
CA SER A 345 6.56 14.20 -4.52
C SER A 345 5.17 13.68 -4.23
N CYS A 346 5.13 12.66 -3.38
CA CYS A 346 3.94 12.27 -2.67
C CYS A 346 4.22 12.31 -1.17
N ARG A 347 3.19 12.56 -0.38
CA ARG A 347 3.26 12.54 1.07
C ARG A 347 2.07 11.79 1.62
N TYR A 348 2.35 10.83 2.49
CA TYR A 348 1.32 10.16 3.29
C TYR A 348 0.92 11.08 4.44
N LEU A 349 -0.39 11.34 4.57
CA LEU A 349 -0.95 12.11 5.67
C LEU A 349 -1.61 11.14 6.63
N ASN A 350 -0.86 10.78 7.68
CA ASN A 350 -1.30 9.81 8.69
C ASN A 350 -2.49 10.31 9.53
N THR A 351 -2.75 11.62 9.50
CA THR A 351 -3.92 12.28 10.07
C THR A 351 -4.42 13.31 9.06
N CYS A 352 -5.61 13.11 8.52
CA CYS A 352 -6.25 14.03 7.59
C CYS A 352 -7.76 14.00 7.83
N SER A 353 -8.28 15.08 8.38
CA SER A 353 -9.67 15.24 8.78
C SER A 353 -10.60 15.60 7.62
N CYS A 354 -10.07 16.22 6.56
CA CYS A 354 -10.85 16.64 5.41
C CYS A 354 -9.98 16.86 4.16
N ALA A 355 -10.61 16.90 2.98
CA ALA A 355 -9.92 17.18 1.72
C ALA A 355 -9.20 18.53 1.72
N LEU A 356 -9.76 19.54 2.41
CA LEU A 356 -9.14 20.85 2.54
C LEU A 356 -7.77 20.79 3.24
N GLU A 357 -7.65 19.96 4.29
CA GLU A 357 -6.38 19.74 5.00
C GLU A 357 -5.32 19.13 4.08
N ALA A 358 -5.69 18.13 3.28
CA ALA A 358 -4.77 17.50 2.35
C ALA A 358 -4.27 18.47 1.27
N GLU A 359 -5.17 19.29 0.72
CA GLU A 359 -4.83 20.28 -0.31
C GLU A 359 -3.96 21.41 0.28
N LEU A 360 -4.27 21.89 1.50
CA LEU A 360 -3.41 22.86 2.20
C LEU A 360 -2.03 22.29 2.53
N ALA A 361 -1.95 21.04 3.01
CA ALA A 361 -0.69 20.36 3.29
C ALA A 361 0.16 20.18 2.01
N ALA A 362 -0.47 19.88 0.87
CA ALA A 362 0.21 19.79 -0.42
C ALA A 362 0.80 21.14 -0.85
N VAL A 363 0.04 22.23 -0.68
CA VAL A 363 0.52 23.60 -0.98
C VAL A 363 1.69 24.00 -0.08
N MET A 364 1.57 23.76 1.23
CA MET A 364 2.62 24.08 2.20
C MET A 364 3.94 23.37 1.88
N GLU A 365 3.88 22.05 1.69
CA GLU A 365 5.02 21.23 1.32
C GLU A 365 5.63 21.73 0.00
N GLY A 366 4.79 22.19 -0.93
CA GLY A 366 5.24 22.68 -2.22
C GLY A 366 6.02 23.93 -2.23
N ILE A 367 5.56 24.90 -1.47
CA ILE A 367 6.27 26.15 -1.30
C ILE A 367 7.58 25.86 -0.54
N ALA A 368 7.54 25.04 0.52
CA ALA A 368 8.70 24.69 1.31
C ALA A 368 9.79 23.97 0.48
N LEU A 369 9.41 22.96 -0.31
CA LEU A 369 10.34 22.26 -1.19
C LEU A 369 10.85 23.19 -2.30
N ALA A 370 9.98 23.92 -3.01
CA ALA A 370 10.43 24.82 -4.08
C ALA A 370 11.47 25.83 -3.61
N LYS A 371 11.31 26.38 -2.40
CA LYS A 371 12.27 27.28 -1.76
C LYS A 371 13.64 26.65 -1.51
N GLN A 372 13.71 25.34 -1.26
CA GLN A 372 14.99 24.64 -1.11
C GLN A 372 15.75 24.50 -2.44
N TRP A 373 15.03 24.49 -3.56
CA TRP A 373 15.61 24.23 -4.88
C TRP A 373 15.94 25.50 -5.67
N SER A 374 15.29 26.63 -5.38
CA SER A 374 15.49 27.88 -6.12
C SER A 374 14.96 29.11 -5.38
N ASN A 375 15.52 30.27 -5.75
CA ASN A 375 15.07 31.59 -5.29
C ASN A 375 14.26 32.36 -6.36
N LEU A 376 13.94 31.72 -7.48
CA LEU A 376 13.15 32.34 -8.54
C LEU A 376 11.65 32.35 -8.15
N PRO A 377 10.83 33.26 -8.72
CA PRO A 377 9.40 33.34 -8.45
C PRO A 377 8.67 32.02 -8.67
N VAL A 378 7.59 31.78 -7.91
CA VAL A 378 6.91 30.48 -7.87
C VAL A 378 5.41 30.63 -8.09
N ILE A 379 4.87 29.99 -9.12
CA ILE A 379 3.41 29.93 -9.36
C ILE A 379 2.83 28.62 -8.78
N VAL A 380 2.09 28.67 -7.69
CA VAL A 380 1.39 27.48 -7.19
C VAL A 380 0.04 27.38 -7.88
N GLU A 381 -0.13 26.42 -8.81
CA GLU A 381 -1.45 26.12 -9.37
C GLU A 381 -2.21 25.14 -8.45
N THR A 382 -3.54 25.20 -8.35
CA THR A 382 -4.36 24.23 -7.60
C THR A 382 -5.80 24.20 -8.12
N ASP A 383 -6.49 23.06 -8.08
CA ASP A 383 -7.93 22.96 -8.40
C ASP A 383 -8.82 23.19 -7.17
N ALA A 384 -8.23 23.37 -5.99
CA ALA A 384 -8.94 23.65 -4.76
C ALA A 384 -9.24 25.15 -4.64
N SER A 385 -10.41 25.57 -5.18
CA SER A 385 -10.86 26.97 -5.13
C SER A 385 -10.92 27.53 -3.70
N GLU A 386 -11.23 26.68 -2.72
CA GLU A 386 -11.26 27.06 -1.31
C GLU A 386 -9.87 27.39 -0.76
N VAL A 387 -8.82 26.65 -1.17
CA VAL A 387 -7.43 26.93 -0.79
C VAL A 387 -6.99 28.28 -1.35
N VAL A 388 -7.27 28.55 -2.62
CA VAL A 388 -6.97 29.85 -3.25
C VAL A 388 -7.65 30.98 -2.51
N ARG A 389 -8.94 30.83 -2.21
CA ARG A 389 -9.71 31.83 -1.48
C ARG A 389 -9.15 32.09 -0.08
N LEU A 390 -8.81 31.05 0.68
CA LEU A 390 -8.32 31.19 2.06
C LEU A 390 -6.92 31.79 2.14
N VAL A 391 -6.03 31.38 1.24
CA VAL A 391 -4.63 31.80 1.24
C VAL A 391 -4.47 33.20 0.62
N SER A 392 -5.27 33.55 -0.39
CA SER A 392 -5.21 34.87 -1.04
C SER A 392 -6.07 35.94 -0.35
N SER A 393 -6.96 35.61 0.58
CA SER A 393 -7.78 36.60 1.29
C SER A 393 -6.98 37.41 2.32
N GLY A 394 -7.24 38.72 2.39
CA GLY A 394 -6.77 39.61 3.46
C GLY A 394 -7.68 39.63 4.70
N GLU A 395 -8.83 38.96 4.64
CA GLU A 395 -9.80 38.89 5.74
C GLU A 395 -9.42 37.82 6.77
N GLY A 396 -9.96 37.93 7.99
CA GLY A 396 -9.71 36.98 9.07
C GLY A 396 -10.15 35.55 8.70
N ASP A 397 -9.29 34.57 8.96
CA ASP A 397 -9.55 33.17 8.63
C ASP A 397 -10.63 32.56 9.54
N ARG A 398 -11.73 32.12 8.93
CA ARG A 398 -12.86 31.44 9.59
C ARG A 398 -12.92 29.94 9.25
N SER A 399 -11.88 29.39 8.63
CA SER A 399 -11.78 27.96 8.31
C SER A 399 -11.59 27.12 9.56
N SER A 400 -11.77 25.81 9.41
CA SER A 400 -11.46 24.83 10.47
C SER A 400 -9.96 24.61 10.69
N LEU A 401 -9.08 25.25 9.89
CA LEU A 401 -7.63 25.02 9.88
C LEU A 401 -6.81 26.33 9.87
N PRO A 402 -7.07 27.30 10.77
CA PRO A 402 -6.47 28.63 10.70
C PRO A 402 -4.95 28.65 10.93
N ALA A 403 -4.42 27.69 11.69
CA ALA A 403 -2.98 27.55 11.88
C ALA A 403 -2.26 27.19 10.57
N LEU A 404 -2.77 26.20 9.84
CA LEU A 404 -2.16 25.73 8.58
C LEU A 404 -2.24 26.80 7.48
N VAL A 405 -3.38 27.49 7.37
CA VAL A 405 -3.52 28.64 6.45
C VAL A 405 -2.57 29.77 6.84
N GLY A 406 -2.43 30.06 8.14
CA GLY A 406 -1.49 31.04 8.67
C GLY A 406 -0.04 30.73 8.31
N GLU A 407 0.40 29.48 8.49
CA GLU A 407 1.73 29.01 8.10
C GLU A 407 1.99 29.16 6.60
N ILE A 408 1.01 28.80 5.75
CA ILE A 408 1.13 28.98 4.29
C ILE A 408 1.25 30.47 3.95
N LYS A 409 0.44 31.34 4.56
CA LYS A 409 0.53 32.80 4.34
C LYS A 409 1.89 33.36 4.78
N LEU A 410 2.46 32.86 5.88
CA LEU A 410 3.80 33.23 6.32
C LEU A 410 4.87 32.75 5.34
N LEU A 411 4.82 31.48 4.90
CA LEU A 411 5.73 30.93 3.89
C LEU A 411 5.70 31.72 2.58
N ILE A 412 4.51 32.14 2.14
CA ILE A 412 4.35 32.98 0.95
C ILE A 412 5.01 34.35 1.15
N ARG A 413 4.85 34.98 2.32
CA ARG A 413 5.45 36.28 2.64
C ARG A 413 6.97 36.22 2.77
N GLU A 414 7.51 35.10 3.26
CA GLU A 414 8.95 34.87 3.45
C GLU A 414 9.67 34.36 2.19
N SER A 415 8.94 34.13 1.10
CA SER A 415 9.49 33.61 -0.15
C SER A 415 9.49 34.69 -1.23
N VAL A 416 10.41 34.58 -2.18
CA VAL A 416 10.48 35.51 -3.32
C VAL A 416 9.32 35.19 -4.25
N ASP A 417 8.34 36.10 -4.31
CA ASP A 417 7.24 36.16 -5.28
C ASP A 417 6.51 34.82 -5.53
N VAL A 418 5.68 34.40 -4.57
CA VAL A 418 4.81 33.22 -4.68
C VAL A 418 3.39 33.64 -5.07
N LYS A 419 2.90 33.17 -6.22
CA LYS A 419 1.54 33.42 -6.70
C LYS A 419 0.70 32.15 -6.70
N LEU A 420 -0.44 32.16 -6.03
CA LEU A 420 -1.39 31.04 -6.02
C LEU A 420 -2.47 31.24 -7.10
N VAL A 421 -2.71 30.23 -7.94
CA VAL A 421 -3.62 30.29 -9.09
C VAL A 421 -4.58 29.09 -9.10
N GLN A 422 -5.86 29.36 -9.34
CA GLN A 422 -6.85 28.29 -9.54
C GLN A 422 -6.79 27.74 -10.97
N ILE A 423 -6.85 26.42 -11.12
CA ILE A 423 -6.95 25.71 -12.40
C ILE A 423 -8.11 24.70 -12.40
N LYS A 424 -8.47 24.16 -13.56
CA LYS A 424 -9.54 23.16 -13.66
C LYS A 424 -9.06 21.79 -13.18
N ARG A 425 -9.96 20.98 -12.61
CA ARG A 425 -9.65 19.65 -12.07
C ARG A 425 -9.10 18.67 -13.13
N GLU A 426 -9.50 18.81 -14.38
CA GLU A 426 -9.00 17.97 -15.48
C GLU A 426 -7.53 18.28 -15.77
N GLN A 427 -7.11 19.51 -15.46
CA GLN A 427 -5.72 19.91 -15.58
C GLN A 427 -4.87 19.35 -14.43
N ASN A 428 -5.46 18.60 -13.48
CA ASN A 428 -4.88 18.26 -12.19
C ASN A 428 -4.49 16.79 -12.01
N SER A 429 -4.47 16.01 -13.10
CA SER A 429 -4.46 14.54 -13.03
C SER A 429 -3.20 13.94 -12.40
N VAL A 430 -2.00 14.48 -12.64
CA VAL A 430 -0.75 13.87 -12.17
C VAL A 430 -0.59 13.99 -10.66
N SER A 431 -0.82 15.15 -10.05
CA SER A 431 -0.69 15.23 -8.59
C SER A 431 -1.86 14.61 -7.86
N HIS A 432 -3.01 14.39 -8.53
CA HIS A 432 -4.08 13.51 -8.05
C HIS A 432 -3.56 12.08 -7.96
N ALA A 433 -2.87 11.60 -8.99
CA ALA A 433 -2.24 10.29 -9.01
C ALA A 433 -1.14 10.17 -7.94
N LEU A 434 -0.30 11.20 -7.74
CA LEU A 434 0.71 11.21 -6.68
C LEU A 434 0.10 11.26 -5.29
N ALA A 435 -0.96 12.04 -5.07
CA ALA A 435 -1.69 12.05 -3.81
C ALA A 435 -2.31 10.68 -3.53
N ALA A 436 -2.85 10.03 -4.57
CA ALA A 436 -3.31 8.65 -4.47
C ALA A 436 -2.16 7.71 -4.09
N VAL A 437 -1.00 7.78 -4.74
CA VAL A 437 0.19 6.98 -4.39
C VAL A 437 0.64 7.22 -2.95
N GLY A 438 0.72 8.46 -2.50
CA GLY A 438 1.10 8.78 -1.12
C GLY A 438 0.11 8.19 -0.10
N ARG A 439 -1.18 8.26 -0.41
CA ARG A 439 -2.26 7.70 0.42
C ARG A 439 -2.30 6.17 0.40
N THR A 440 -2.25 5.55 -0.78
CA THR A 440 -2.44 4.09 -0.94
C THR A 440 -1.20 3.32 -0.56
N SER A 441 -0.02 3.84 -0.90
CA SER A 441 1.25 3.17 -0.64
C SER A 441 1.85 3.53 0.72
N MET A 442 1.19 4.39 1.50
CA MET A 442 1.67 4.93 2.80
C MET A 442 3.10 5.48 2.73
N ARG A 443 3.42 6.20 1.64
CA ARG A 443 4.77 6.68 1.33
C ARG A 443 4.85 8.19 1.28
N SER A 444 5.95 8.70 1.79
CA SER A 444 6.40 10.08 1.60
C SER A 444 7.73 10.04 0.87
N GLU A 445 7.72 10.37 -0.42
CA GLU A 445 8.88 10.24 -1.31
C GLU A 445 8.97 11.47 -2.22
N VAL A 446 10.20 11.85 -2.57
CA VAL A 446 10.53 12.92 -3.53
C VAL A 446 11.41 12.32 -4.61
N TRP A 447 11.04 12.52 -5.87
CA TRP A 447 11.78 12.05 -7.04
C TRP A 447 12.31 13.22 -7.85
N LEU A 448 13.60 13.20 -8.16
CA LEU A 448 14.28 14.26 -8.91
C LEU A 448 14.25 13.96 -10.41
N ARG A 449 13.83 14.94 -11.23
CA ARG A 449 13.79 14.86 -12.70
C ARG A 449 12.89 13.77 -13.30
N PHE A 450 12.05 13.11 -12.51
CA PHE A 450 11.06 12.15 -13.01
C PHE A 450 9.81 12.12 -12.12
N VAL A 451 8.73 11.54 -12.67
CA VAL A 451 7.50 11.20 -11.95
C VAL A 451 7.46 9.69 -11.78
N ALA A 452 7.35 9.19 -10.55
CA ALA A 452 7.36 7.75 -10.26
C ALA A 452 6.13 6.98 -10.77
N VAL A 453 5.11 7.70 -11.27
CA VAL A 453 3.96 7.13 -11.94
C VAL A 453 4.22 7.09 -13.44
N SER A 454 4.05 5.94 -14.08
CA SER A 454 4.09 5.80 -15.54
C SER A 454 2.92 6.58 -16.17
N LEU A 455 3.12 7.89 -16.36
CA LEU A 455 2.21 8.80 -17.05
C LEU A 455 2.98 9.36 -18.25
N ASP A 456 3.27 8.49 -19.21
CA ASP A 456 4.09 8.85 -20.38
C ASP A 456 3.36 9.76 -21.38
N ARG A 457 2.07 10.12 -21.22
CA ARG A 457 1.34 10.87 -22.28
C ARG A 457 0.24 11.84 -21.86
N THR A 458 0.31 12.54 -20.73
CA THR A 458 -0.68 13.60 -20.45
C THR A 458 -0.09 14.87 -19.86
N SER A 459 -0.05 15.90 -20.71
CA SER A 459 0.26 17.29 -20.41
C SER A 459 -0.92 17.98 -19.72
N SER A 460 -0.97 17.97 -18.39
CA SER A 460 -1.63 18.99 -17.56
C SER A 460 -1.45 18.65 -16.07
N LEU A 461 -1.06 19.62 -15.24
CA LEU A 461 -0.66 19.40 -13.83
C LEU A 461 -1.39 20.19 -12.74
N ARG A 462 -1.33 19.60 -11.52
CA ARG A 462 -1.96 20.00 -10.26
C ARG A 462 -1.44 21.22 -9.54
N VAL A 463 -0.15 21.46 -9.69
CA VAL A 463 0.58 22.63 -9.21
C VAL A 463 1.69 22.82 -10.22
N ARG A 464 1.78 24.00 -10.83
CA ARG A 464 2.83 24.31 -11.79
C ARG A 464 3.63 25.48 -11.30
N ILE A 465 4.48 25.20 -10.33
CA ILE A 465 5.54 26.13 -9.98
C ILE A 465 6.40 26.28 -11.23
N ARG A 466 6.34 27.47 -11.84
CA ARG A 466 7.30 27.90 -12.85
C ARG A 466 8.15 28.95 -12.21
N PHE A 467 9.45 28.82 -12.43
CA PHE A 467 10.34 29.96 -12.36
C PHE A 467 10.00 30.91 -13.51
N THR A 468 9.78 32.18 -13.21
CA THR A 468 9.78 33.23 -14.22
C THR A 468 11.23 33.66 -14.40
N ASP A 469 11.68 33.78 -15.65
CA ASP A 469 12.90 34.54 -15.96
C ASP A 469 12.70 36.03 -15.63
#